data_AF-D7B4U9-F1
#
_entry.id   AF-D7B4U9-F1
#
_cell.length_a   1.000
_cell.length_b   1.000
_cell.length_c   1.000
_cell.angle_alpha   90.00
_cell.angle_beta   90.00
_cell.angle_gamma   90.00
#
_symmetry.space_group_name_H-M   'P 1'
#
loop_
_entity.id
_entity.type
_entity.pdbx_description
1 polymer ?
#
loop_
_entity_poly.entity_id
_entity_poly.type
_entity_poly.pdbx_seq_one_letter_code
_entity_poly.pdbx_strand_id
1 'polypeptide(L)'
;MDRPSLPLPPADDASHVPGMLLLRTDHDDEAWDDVLSRMGELPGLVAPAPGQEAPAVSEAPVPRRLVVVDDPAWRGATPEEVGGALGRDGAWTPDVVLLANDRTTANAGPRPLLAFRGTGGDAFRITPRQAALTYLVMHCQDLDTVLDDFEEWAPAEPEWEAEEDETVEDWESGLPDPVGAHLEDLDAPPRYEPPARPLPPLTHVNDGLLVRTDFTDEAAWTALLDTVYRPGSGYGNPIDDFGDYVGVVDDPVFEGATPEQLMSLVRADPEDSDEGVADALLVADRAAMSDPEHRLLVVPLEEHVGRVFRLVPEKAGLMLVNLAIANQDVEDYMDTETKARMHGW
;
A
#
# COMPACT_ATOMS: atom_id res chain seq x y z
N MET A 1 22.72 26.73 -6.41
CA MET A 1 22.06 27.61 -5.41
C MET A 1 21.72 26.72 -4.25
N ASP A 2 22.05 27.10 -3.02
CA ASP A 2 21.69 26.27 -1.87
C ASP A 2 20.17 26.31 -1.68
N ARG A 3 19.52 25.14 -1.73
CA ARG A 3 18.07 25.03 -1.49
C ARG A 3 17.75 25.29 -0.01
N PRO A 4 16.54 25.79 0.28
CA PRO A 4 16.09 25.92 1.66
C PRO A 4 15.96 24.55 2.33
N SER A 5 15.79 24.54 3.65
CA SER A 5 15.50 23.31 4.38
C SER A 5 14.16 22.70 3.95
N LEU A 6 14.09 21.37 3.88
CA LEU A 6 12.81 20.68 3.80
C LEU A 6 12.04 20.90 5.11
N PRO A 7 10.71 21.07 5.05
CA PRO A 7 9.85 21.33 6.19
C PRO A 7 9.55 20.06 7.00
N LEU A 8 10.58 19.25 7.28
CA LEU A 8 10.43 17.99 8.00
C LEU A 8 10.19 18.25 9.50
N PRO A 9 9.31 17.48 10.14
CA PRO A 9 9.11 17.57 11.59
C PRO A 9 10.37 17.08 12.33
N PRO A 10 10.47 17.38 13.65
CA PRO A 10 11.51 16.80 14.48
C PRO A 10 11.44 15.27 14.47
N ALA A 11 12.59 14.62 14.69
CA ALA A 11 12.67 13.18 14.87
C ALA A 11 11.78 12.73 16.05
N ASP A 12 11.22 11.53 15.93
CA ASP A 12 10.32 11.00 16.94
C ASP A 12 11.12 10.55 18.20
N ASP A 13 10.64 10.93 19.39
CA ASP A 13 11.37 10.74 20.66
C ASP A 13 11.50 9.28 21.12
N ALA A 14 10.69 8.36 20.58
CA ALA A 14 10.54 6.98 21.09
C ALA A 14 10.62 5.89 20.02
N SER A 15 9.78 5.97 18.99
CA SER A 15 9.68 4.99 17.90
C SER A 15 9.56 5.73 16.58
N HIS A 16 10.29 5.27 15.56
CA HIS A 16 10.18 5.78 14.20
C HIS A 16 8.71 5.74 13.73
N VAL A 17 8.18 6.87 13.28
CA VAL A 17 6.86 6.91 12.65
C VAL A 17 7.02 6.72 11.14
N PRO A 18 6.44 5.66 10.56
CA PRO A 18 6.58 5.41 9.14
C PRO A 18 5.93 6.51 8.31
N GLY A 19 6.47 6.79 7.13
CA GLY A 19 5.86 7.77 6.25
C GLY A 19 6.59 8.11 4.96
N MET A 20 5.93 9.00 4.23
CA MET A 20 6.33 9.46 2.91
C MET A 20 6.57 10.96 2.87
N LEU A 21 7.53 11.38 2.03
CA LEU A 21 7.70 12.76 1.59
C LEU A 21 7.32 12.85 0.12
N LEU A 22 6.25 13.57 -0.22
CA LEU A 22 5.89 13.89 -1.60
C LEU A 22 6.34 15.31 -1.93
N LEU A 23 7.21 15.45 -2.92
CA LEU A 23 7.79 16.73 -3.33
C LEU A 23 7.42 17.03 -4.78
N ARG A 24 6.86 18.23 -5.01
CA ARG A 24 6.64 18.71 -6.37
C ARG A 24 7.90 19.33 -6.93
N THR A 25 8.48 18.69 -7.94
CA THR A 25 9.69 19.18 -8.63
C THR A 25 9.40 19.71 -10.02
N ASP A 26 8.24 19.40 -10.61
CA ASP A 26 7.77 19.93 -11.90
C ASP A 26 7.06 21.30 -11.81
N HIS A 27 6.75 21.90 -12.96
CA HIS A 27 6.08 23.20 -13.03
C HIS A 27 4.58 23.14 -13.39
N ASP A 28 3.99 21.96 -13.54
CA ASP A 28 2.64 21.79 -14.07
C ASP A 28 1.60 21.64 -12.95
N ASP A 29 0.67 22.58 -12.84
CA ASP A 29 -0.34 22.58 -11.77
C ASP A 29 -1.40 21.50 -12.00
N GLU A 30 -1.74 21.19 -13.25
CA GLU A 30 -2.74 20.18 -13.58
C GLU A 30 -2.22 18.77 -13.29
N ALA A 31 -0.96 18.50 -13.65
CA ALA A 31 -0.31 17.23 -13.31
C ALA A 31 -0.23 17.03 -11.79
N TRP A 32 0.11 18.09 -11.05
CA TRP A 32 0.20 18.04 -9.60
C TRP A 32 -1.16 17.79 -8.93
N ASP A 33 -2.20 18.52 -9.34
CA ASP A 33 -3.56 18.31 -8.82
C ASP A 33 -4.08 16.90 -9.14
N ASP A 34 -3.74 16.36 -10.31
CA ASP A 34 -4.06 14.98 -10.70
C ASP A 34 -3.35 13.96 -9.79
N VAL A 35 -2.05 14.13 -9.52
CA VAL A 35 -1.31 13.27 -8.57
C VAL A 35 -1.97 13.27 -7.19
N LEU A 36 -2.26 14.45 -6.62
CA LEU A 36 -2.90 14.55 -5.31
C LEU A 36 -4.30 13.92 -5.30
N SER A 37 -5.08 14.14 -6.36
CA SER A 37 -6.40 13.52 -6.51
C SER A 37 -6.33 11.99 -6.56
N ARG A 38 -5.34 11.43 -7.26
CA ARG A 38 -5.13 9.97 -7.35
C ARG A 38 -4.67 9.36 -6.03
N MET A 39 -3.85 10.07 -5.25
CA MET A 39 -3.43 9.60 -3.94
C MET A 39 -4.58 9.58 -2.91
N GLY A 40 -5.57 10.47 -3.08
CA GLY A 40 -6.73 10.54 -2.19
C GLY A 40 -6.45 11.28 -0.88
N GLU A 41 -7.38 11.16 0.06
CA GLU A 41 -7.38 11.92 1.32
C GLU A 41 -6.65 11.14 2.43
N LEU A 42 -5.39 10.77 2.17
CA LEU A 42 -4.61 9.86 3.02
C LEU A 42 -4.48 10.36 4.47
N PRO A 43 -4.58 9.46 5.46
CA PRO A 43 -4.46 9.83 6.87
C PRO A 43 -3.04 10.31 7.18
N GLY A 44 -2.88 11.30 8.07
CA GLY A 44 -1.54 11.82 8.43
C GLY A 44 -0.91 12.74 7.39
N LEU A 45 -1.65 13.13 6.35
CA LEU A 45 -1.23 14.12 5.37
C LEU A 45 -1.07 15.51 6.01
N VAL A 46 0.08 16.13 5.75
CA VAL A 46 0.42 17.49 6.11
C VAL A 46 1.01 18.20 4.89
N ALA A 47 0.46 19.36 4.54
CA ALA A 47 1.02 20.27 3.54
C ALA A 47 1.48 21.58 4.23
N PRO A 48 2.73 21.65 4.75
CA PRO A 48 3.24 22.85 5.39
C PRO A 48 3.41 23.99 4.37
N ALA A 49 3.15 25.23 4.79
CA ALA A 49 3.46 26.39 3.95
C ALA A 49 4.98 26.55 3.79
N PRO A 50 5.47 27.15 2.69
CA PRO A 50 6.89 27.37 2.47
C PRO A 50 7.56 28.06 3.66
N GLY A 51 8.63 27.44 4.17
CA GLY A 51 9.40 27.91 5.33
C GLY A 51 8.77 27.63 6.70
N GLN A 52 7.68 26.86 6.80
CA GLN A 52 7.14 26.36 8.06
C GLN A 52 7.45 24.88 8.23
N GLU A 53 7.79 24.45 9.44
CA GLU A 53 7.95 23.02 9.76
C GLU A 53 6.58 22.33 9.83
N ALA A 54 6.53 21.07 9.38
CA ALA A 54 5.37 20.22 9.61
C ALA A 54 5.16 19.99 11.12
N PRO A 55 3.91 19.95 11.61
CA PRO A 55 3.62 19.59 12.99
C PRO A 55 3.98 18.13 13.26
N ALA A 56 4.19 17.80 14.54
CA ALA A 56 4.30 16.42 15.00
C ALA A 56 3.00 15.62 14.72
N VAL A 57 3.12 14.30 14.67
CA VAL A 57 2.01 13.38 14.33
C VAL A 57 0.90 13.50 15.39
N SER A 58 -0.35 13.53 14.91
CA SER A 58 -1.55 13.49 15.76
C SER A 58 -1.72 12.09 16.37
N GLU A 59 -2.45 11.97 17.48
CA GLU A 59 -2.85 10.69 18.10
C GLU A 59 -3.85 9.91 17.21
N ALA A 60 -3.44 9.58 15.98
CA ALA A 60 -4.16 8.66 15.13
C ALA A 60 -4.03 7.24 15.70
N PRO A 61 -5.02 6.37 15.43
CA PRO A 61 -4.90 4.97 15.81
C PRO A 61 -3.58 4.40 15.30
N VAL A 62 -3.35 4.39 13.99
CA VAL A 62 -2.08 3.94 13.42
C VAL A 62 -1.23 5.17 13.08
N PRO A 63 -0.13 5.43 13.80
CA PRO A 63 0.72 6.58 13.52
C PRO A 63 1.41 6.41 12.17
N ARG A 64 1.25 7.40 11.30
CA ARG A 64 1.94 7.52 10.01
C ARG A 64 1.99 8.97 9.57
N ARG A 65 2.92 9.31 8.66
CA ARG A 65 3.17 10.70 8.26
C ARG A 65 3.33 10.84 6.76
N LEU A 66 2.56 11.73 6.13
CA LEU A 66 2.73 12.10 4.72
C LEU A 66 2.98 13.59 4.64
N VAL A 67 4.21 13.99 4.32
CA VAL A 67 4.56 15.41 4.15
C VAL A 67 4.50 15.74 2.66
N VAL A 68 3.63 16.68 2.29
CA VAL A 68 3.47 17.15 0.91
C VAL A 68 4.10 18.53 0.78
N VAL A 69 5.10 18.67 -0.07
CA VAL A 69 5.88 19.89 -0.24
C VAL A 69 5.69 20.44 -1.66
N ASP A 70 4.99 21.56 -1.73
CA ASP A 70 4.86 22.38 -2.94
C ASP A 70 5.58 23.72 -2.75
N ASP A 71 6.91 23.67 -2.68
CA ASP A 71 7.76 24.85 -2.58
C ASP A 71 8.51 25.07 -3.91
N PRO A 72 8.33 26.24 -4.57
CA PRO A 72 9.02 26.57 -5.81
C PRO A 72 10.55 26.47 -5.76
N ALA A 73 11.17 26.55 -4.57
CA ALA A 73 12.60 26.40 -4.41
C ALA A 73 13.12 24.97 -4.67
N TRP A 74 12.21 23.99 -4.67
CA TRP A 74 12.48 22.57 -4.92
C TRP A 74 12.17 22.13 -6.35
N ARG A 75 11.82 23.06 -7.24
CA ARG A 75 11.64 22.75 -8.66
C ARG A 75 12.95 22.31 -9.32
N GLY A 76 12.85 21.29 -10.17
CA GLY A 76 13.99 20.65 -10.83
C GLY A 76 14.92 19.90 -9.87
N ALA A 77 14.46 19.53 -8.67
CA ALA A 77 15.27 18.78 -7.72
C ALA A 77 15.54 17.34 -8.16
N THR A 78 16.81 16.93 -8.08
CA THR A 78 17.23 15.54 -8.27
C THR A 78 17.12 14.74 -6.96
N PRO A 79 17.02 13.40 -7.03
CA PRO A 79 17.07 12.55 -5.84
C PRO A 79 18.26 12.82 -4.92
N GLU A 80 19.45 13.06 -5.48
CA GLU A 80 20.66 13.32 -4.68
C GLU A 80 20.58 14.64 -3.90
N GLU A 81 20.02 15.68 -4.53
CA GLU A 81 19.84 16.98 -3.87
C GLU A 81 18.78 16.89 -2.75
N VAL A 82 17.73 16.10 -2.94
CA VAL A 82 16.69 15.86 -1.93
C VAL A 82 17.24 14.99 -0.80
N GLY A 83 17.88 13.86 -1.12
CA GLY A 83 18.52 12.96 -0.15
C GLY A 83 19.58 13.67 0.70
N GLY A 84 20.39 14.53 0.08
CA GLY A 84 21.36 15.37 0.79
C GLY A 84 20.73 16.36 1.78
N ALA A 85 19.44 16.71 1.60
CA ALA A 85 18.71 17.60 2.50
C ALA A 85 17.92 16.89 3.61
N LEU A 86 17.73 15.56 3.53
CA LEU A 86 17.10 14.76 4.57
C LEU A 86 18.00 14.61 5.81
N GLY A 87 19.32 14.49 5.61
CA GLY A 87 20.31 14.17 6.65
C GLY A 87 20.62 15.28 7.67
N ARG A 88 19.65 16.12 8.06
CA ARG A 88 19.83 17.07 9.16
C ARG A 88 19.67 16.38 10.50
N ASP A 89 20.63 16.59 11.40
CA ASP A 89 20.57 16.10 12.79
C ASP A 89 19.25 16.50 13.46
N GLY A 90 18.49 15.50 13.91
CA GLY A 90 17.26 15.69 14.69
C GLY A 90 15.97 15.92 13.89
N ALA A 91 16.00 15.78 12.56
CA ALA A 91 14.79 15.75 11.72
C ALA A 91 14.28 14.31 11.52
N TRP A 92 12.97 14.17 11.31
CA TRP A 92 12.37 12.91 10.86
C TRP A 92 12.84 12.55 9.45
N THR A 93 13.21 11.29 9.26
CA THR A 93 13.60 10.74 7.95
C THR A 93 12.40 9.98 7.37
N PRO A 94 11.89 10.34 6.18
CA PRO A 94 10.85 9.55 5.52
C PRO A 94 11.38 8.19 5.09
N ASP A 95 10.55 7.16 5.12
CA ASP A 95 10.90 5.83 4.58
C ASP A 95 10.98 5.89 3.06
N VAL A 96 10.01 6.55 2.43
CA VAL A 96 9.95 6.73 0.97
C VAL A 96 9.83 8.22 0.62
N VAL A 97 10.63 8.66 -0.35
CA VAL A 97 10.52 9.98 -0.96
C VAL A 97 9.94 9.81 -2.36
N LEU A 98 9.00 10.67 -2.72
CA LEU A 98 8.31 10.70 -4.01
C LEU A 98 8.53 12.06 -4.66
N LEU A 99 8.97 12.08 -5.92
CA LEU A 99 9.17 13.29 -6.70
C LEU A 99 8.18 13.30 -7.88
N ALA A 100 7.30 14.30 -7.92
CA ALA A 100 6.49 14.62 -9.09
C ALA A 100 7.32 15.51 -10.03
N ASN A 101 7.92 14.89 -11.05
CA ASN A 101 8.91 15.49 -11.94
C ASN A 101 8.39 15.63 -13.38
N ASP A 102 9.26 16.05 -14.30
CA ASP A 102 8.89 16.27 -15.70
C ASP A 102 8.28 15.02 -16.36
N ARG A 103 8.68 13.80 -15.94
CA ARG A 103 8.13 12.54 -16.44
C ARG A 103 6.71 12.29 -15.92
N THR A 104 6.41 12.71 -14.69
CA THR A 104 5.06 12.74 -14.13
C THR A 104 4.15 13.64 -14.98
N THR A 105 4.64 14.82 -15.35
CA THR A 105 3.91 15.73 -16.26
C THR A 105 3.73 15.14 -17.66
N ALA A 106 4.78 14.54 -18.23
CA ALA A 106 4.76 14.02 -19.60
C ALA A 106 3.83 12.81 -19.78
N ASN A 107 3.70 11.95 -18.76
CA ASN A 107 2.94 10.71 -18.86
C ASN A 107 1.60 10.80 -18.13
N ALA A 108 0.61 11.44 -18.75
CA ALA A 108 -0.70 11.69 -18.16
C ALA A 108 -1.50 10.42 -17.80
N GLY A 109 -1.24 9.30 -18.49
CA GLY A 109 -1.84 8.01 -18.18
C GLY A 109 -1.44 7.51 -16.79
N PRO A 110 -0.19 7.05 -16.58
CA PRO A 110 0.23 6.50 -15.30
C PRO A 110 0.72 7.54 -14.26
N ARG A 111 1.06 8.77 -14.67
CA ARG A 111 1.63 9.82 -13.81
C ARG A 111 2.76 9.30 -12.90
N PRO A 112 3.79 8.63 -13.44
CA PRO A 112 4.79 7.97 -12.62
C PRO A 112 5.53 9.00 -11.75
N LEU A 113 5.63 8.70 -10.46
CA LEU A 113 6.46 9.41 -9.49
C LEU A 113 7.82 8.72 -9.47
N LEU A 114 8.87 9.52 -9.35
CA LEU A 114 10.20 9.00 -9.06
C LEU A 114 10.31 8.78 -7.55
N ALA A 115 10.57 7.56 -7.12
CA ALA A 115 10.63 7.16 -5.74
C ALA A 115 12.03 6.66 -5.35
N PHE A 116 12.41 6.84 -4.09
CA PHE A 116 13.63 6.28 -3.49
C PHE A 116 13.51 6.27 -1.97
N ARG A 117 14.32 5.49 -1.26
CA ARG A 117 14.24 5.45 0.21
C ARG A 117 14.99 6.61 0.85
N GLY A 118 14.49 7.09 2.00
CA GLY A 118 15.17 8.17 2.72
C GLY A 118 16.53 7.79 3.32
N THR A 119 16.83 6.49 3.38
CA THR A 119 18.03 5.90 4.00
C THR A 119 19.04 5.32 3.01
N GLY A 120 18.72 5.29 1.70
CA GLY A 120 19.54 4.66 0.66
C GLY A 120 18.69 3.91 -0.37
N GLY A 121 19.29 2.97 -1.10
CA GLY A 121 18.61 2.19 -2.15
C GLY A 121 18.63 2.86 -3.52
N ASP A 122 18.21 2.09 -4.53
CA ASP A 122 18.08 2.58 -5.89
C ASP A 122 16.74 3.31 -6.07
N ALA A 123 16.70 4.21 -7.05
CA ALA A 123 15.46 4.90 -7.38
C ALA A 123 14.59 4.04 -8.29
N PHE A 124 13.27 4.13 -8.11
CA PHE A 124 12.28 3.39 -8.88
C PHE A 124 11.09 4.27 -9.27
N ARG A 125 10.22 3.74 -10.12
CA ARG A 125 9.04 4.44 -10.64
C ARG A 125 7.78 3.80 -10.10
N ILE A 126 6.92 4.60 -9.49
CA ILE A 126 5.67 4.18 -8.86
C ILE A 126 4.53 5.08 -9.28
N THR A 127 3.34 4.53 -9.48
CA THR A 127 2.14 5.33 -9.77
C THR A 127 1.58 5.99 -8.50
N PRO A 128 0.82 7.11 -8.60
CA PRO A 128 0.26 7.77 -7.42
C PRO A 128 -0.66 6.86 -6.62
N ARG A 129 -1.45 5.99 -7.28
CA ARG A 129 -2.34 5.05 -6.58
C ARG A 129 -1.57 3.96 -5.87
N GLN A 130 -0.53 3.41 -6.49
CA GLN A 130 0.32 2.44 -5.81
C GLN A 130 1.02 3.06 -4.60
N ALA A 131 1.57 4.27 -4.75
CA ALA A 131 2.19 4.99 -3.64
C ALA A 131 1.19 5.20 -2.49
N ALA A 132 -0.05 5.55 -2.79
CA ALA A 132 -1.11 5.69 -1.81
C ALA A 132 -1.43 4.37 -1.10
N LEU A 133 -1.53 3.25 -1.82
CA LEU A 133 -1.81 1.95 -1.21
C LEU A 133 -0.64 1.45 -0.36
N THR A 134 0.59 1.57 -0.84
CA THR A 134 1.81 1.28 -0.08
C THR A 134 1.87 2.14 1.19
N TYR A 135 1.49 3.42 1.10
CA TYR A 135 1.41 4.30 2.28
C TYR A 135 0.46 3.78 3.36
N LEU A 136 -0.68 3.20 2.97
CA LEU A 136 -1.68 2.72 3.93
C LEU A 136 -1.20 1.51 4.73
N VAL A 137 -0.22 0.77 4.23
CA VAL A 137 0.33 -0.45 4.85
C VAL A 137 1.80 -0.31 5.28
N MET A 138 2.38 0.88 5.17
CA MET A 138 3.80 1.12 5.48
C MET A 138 4.19 0.82 6.93
N HIS A 139 3.20 0.74 7.82
CA HIS A 139 3.39 0.36 9.23
C HIS A 139 3.34 -1.16 9.46
N CYS A 140 3.00 -1.95 8.44
CA CYS A 140 3.10 -3.41 8.45
C CYS A 140 4.58 -3.82 8.35
N GLN A 141 4.88 -5.08 8.65
CA GLN A 141 6.25 -5.61 8.64
C GLN A 141 6.85 -5.64 7.22
N ASP A 142 8.18 -5.76 7.13
CA ASP A 142 8.96 -6.00 5.89
C ASP A 142 8.74 -5.04 4.70
N LEU A 143 8.51 -3.75 4.99
CA LEU A 143 8.55 -2.69 3.97
C LEU A 143 9.82 -2.73 3.10
N ASP A 144 10.97 -3.09 3.66
CA ASP A 144 12.23 -3.15 2.91
C ASP A 144 12.17 -4.17 1.76
N THR A 145 11.56 -5.33 1.98
CA THR A 145 11.38 -6.36 0.94
C THR A 145 10.47 -5.85 -0.18
N VAL A 146 9.35 -5.22 0.18
CA VAL A 146 8.41 -4.63 -0.79
C VAL A 146 9.09 -3.55 -1.65
N LEU A 147 9.97 -2.74 -1.03
CA LEU A 147 10.70 -1.71 -1.75
C LEU A 147 11.84 -2.29 -2.61
N ASP A 148 12.49 -3.38 -2.18
CA ASP A 148 13.50 -4.09 -2.98
C ASP A 148 12.85 -4.60 -4.28
N ASP A 149 11.67 -5.19 -4.18
CA ASP A 149 10.87 -5.62 -5.33
C ASP A 149 10.53 -4.45 -6.26
N PHE A 150 10.16 -3.28 -5.71
CA PHE A 150 9.84 -2.11 -6.54
C PHE A 150 11.07 -1.58 -7.29
N GLU A 151 12.24 -1.62 -6.65
CA GLU A 151 13.53 -1.28 -7.25
C GLU A 151 13.89 -2.21 -8.40
N GLU A 152 13.67 -3.52 -8.23
CA GLU A 152 13.88 -4.52 -9.29
C GLU A 152 12.86 -4.37 -10.43
N TRP A 153 11.59 -4.19 -10.11
CA TRP A 153 10.49 -4.25 -11.08
C TRP A 153 10.36 -3.00 -11.95
N ALA A 154 10.65 -1.83 -11.38
CA ALA A 154 10.47 -0.56 -12.08
C ALA A 154 11.60 0.43 -11.80
N PRO A 155 12.87 0.06 -12.08
CA PRO A 155 14.00 0.94 -11.80
C PRO A 155 13.85 2.27 -12.54
N ALA A 156 14.38 3.34 -11.93
CA ALA A 156 14.34 4.69 -12.48
C ALA A 156 15.23 4.82 -13.72
N GLU A 157 16.37 4.13 -13.72
CA GLU A 157 17.30 4.03 -14.83
C GLU A 157 17.39 2.57 -15.30
N PRO A 158 17.54 2.30 -16.60
CA PRO A 158 17.68 0.93 -17.09
C PRO A 158 19.04 0.34 -16.69
N GLU A 159 19.11 -0.98 -16.52
CA GLU A 159 20.37 -1.70 -16.25
C GLU A 159 21.34 -1.73 -17.45
N TRP A 160 20.92 -1.24 -18.61
CA TRP A 160 21.64 -1.35 -19.88
C TRP A 160 21.97 0.03 -20.45
N GLU A 161 23.15 0.20 -21.06
CA GLU A 161 23.56 1.46 -21.72
C GLU A 161 22.92 1.62 -23.11
N ALA A 162 22.67 2.87 -23.52
CA ALA A 162 22.02 3.18 -24.79
C ALA A 162 22.88 2.74 -25.95
N GLU A 163 22.30 2.05 -26.94
CA GLU A 163 23.02 1.90 -28.19
C GLU A 163 23.22 3.28 -28.83
N GLU A 164 24.36 3.52 -29.49
CA GLU A 164 24.74 4.84 -30.03
C GLU A 164 23.70 5.43 -31.02
N ASP A 165 22.78 4.61 -31.53
CA ASP A 165 21.75 4.96 -32.49
C ASP A 165 20.33 5.08 -31.90
N GLU A 166 20.12 4.80 -30.61
CA GLU A 166 18.80 4.90 -29.95
C GLU A 166 18.49 6.34 -29.51
N THR A 167 17.26 6.79 -29.76
CA THR A 167 16.80 8.10 -29.28
C THR A 167 16.35 8.02 -27.82
N VAL A 168 16.23 9.17 -27.14
CA VAL A 168 15.64 9.23 -25.78
C VAL A 168 14.22 8.65 -25.78
N GLU A 169 13.45 8.82 -26.85
CA GLU A 169 12.09 8.25 -26.95
C GLU A 169 12.12 6.71 -27.09
N ASP A 170 13.06 6.17 -27.88
CA ASP A 170 13.25 4.72 -27.99
C ASP A 170 13.66 4.13 -26.62
N TRP A 171 14.54 4.83 -25.92
CA TRP A 171 14.97 4.54 -24.56
C TRP A 171 13.83 4.50 -23.56
N GLU A 172 13.00 5.54 -23.55
CA GLU A 172 11.89 5.63 -22.62
C GLU A 172 10.82 4.57 -22.86
N SER A 173 10.68 4.11 -24.11
CA SER A 173 9.74 3.06 -24.51
C SER A 173 10.17 1.65 -24.10
N GLY A 174 11.47 1.44 -23.87
CA GLY A 174 12.04 0.15 -23.43
C GLY A 174 12.04 -0.04 -21.91
N LEU A 175 11.72 1.00 -21.15
CA LEU A 175 11.66 0.92 -19.70
C LEU A 175 10.41 0.15 -19.23
N PRO A 176 10.52 -0.63 -18.14
CA PRO A 176 9.36 -1.30 -17.57
C PRO A 176 8.31 -0.28 -17.11
N ASP A 177 7.05 -0.71 -17.08
CA ASP A 177 5.95 0.08 -16.55
C ASP A 177 6.21 0.45 -15.07
N PRO A 178 5.76 1.63 -14.61
CA PRO A 178 5.87 1.99 -13.20
C PRO A 178 5.07 1.01 -12.33
N VAL A 179 5.53 0.78 -11.10
CA VAL A 179 4.80 -0.05 -10.14
C VAL A 179 3.37 0.47 -9.99
N GLY A 180 2.42 -0.43 -10.20
CA GLY A 180 0.99 -0.15 -10.14
C GLY A 180 0.38 0.52 -11.37
N ALA A 181 1.05 0.51 -12.53
CA ALA A 181 0.45 0.93 -13.81
C ALA A 181 -0.96 0.34 -14.02
N HIS A 182 -1.13 -0.95 -13.69
CA HIS A 182 -2.43 -1.64 -13.76
C HIS A 182 -3.53 -1.00 -12.90
N LEU A 183 -3.21 -0.31 -11.80
CA LEU A 183 -4.20 0.38 -10.94
C LEU A 183 -4.75 1.63 -11.64
N GLU A 184 -3.94 2.26 -12.48
CA GLU A 184 -4.32 3.47 -13.22
C GLU A 184 -5.29 3.16 -14.36
N ASP A 185 -5.31 1.90 -14.83
CA ASP A 185 -6.19 1.40 -15.90
C ASP A 185 -7.52 0.82 -15.40
N LEU A 186 -7.74 0.75 -14.08
CA LEU A 186 -8.99 0.23 -13.52
C LEU A 186 -10.17 1.19 -13.77
N ASP A 187 -11.33 0.64 -14.12
CA ASP A 187 -12.58 1.41 -14.29
C ASP A 187 -13.00 2.14 -13.00
N ALA A 188 -12.76 1.50 -11.85
CA ALA A 188 -13.03 2.02 -10.51
C ALA A 188 -11.75 1.84 -9.67
N PRO A 189 -10.77 2.72 -9.86
CA PRO A 189 -9.46 2.52 -9.27
C PRO A 189 -9.51 2.80 -7.76
N PRO A 190 -8.72 2.08 -6.95
CA PRO A 190 -8.72 2.24 -5.50
C PRO A 190 -8.31 3.66 -5.13
N ARG A 191 -8.98 4.19 -4.11
CA ARG A 191 -8.71 5.52 -3.57
C ARG A 191 -9.14 5.56 -2.11
N TYR A 192 -8.25 6.04 -1.26
CA TYR A 192 -8.61 6.25 0.13
C TYR A 192 -9.52 7.48 0.27
N GLU A 193 -10.66 7.26 0.90
CA GLU A 193 -11.54 8.30 1.43
C GLU A 193 -11.72 8.07 2.94
N PRO A 194 -11.56 9.10 3.78
CA PRO A 194 -11.76 8.98 5.22
C PRO A 194 -13.15 8.40 5.52
N PRO A 195 -13.25 7.46 6.48
CA PRO A 195 -14.54 6.89 6.82
C PRO A 195 -15.44 7.98 7.42
N ALA A 196 -16.74 7.91 7.10
CA ALA A 196 -17.73 8.88 7.60
C ALA A 196 -17.81 8.93 9.15
N ARG A 197 -17.35 7.86 9.81
CA ARG A 197 -17.15 7.75 11.26
C ARG A 197 -15.78 7.15 11.55
N PRO A 198 -15.10 7.54 12.64
CA PRO A 198 -13.86 6.89 13.05
C PRO A 198 -14.06 5.39 13.22
N LEU A 199 -13.16 4.61 12.64
CA LEU A 199 -13.14 3.15 12.77
C LEU A 199 -12.08 2.74 13.82
N PRO A 200 -12.34 1.72 14.65
CA PRO A 200 -11.34 1.22 15.58
C PRO A 200 -10.21 0.50 14.82
N PRO A 201 -9.01 0.42 15.41
CA PRO A 201 -7.91 -0.35 14.83
C PRO A 201 -8.25 -1.84 14.75
N LEU A 202 -7.65 -2.52 13.77
CA LEU A 202 -7.74 -3.96 13.57
C LEU A 202 -6.43 -4.60 14.04
N THR A 203 -6.47 -5.28 15.18
CA THR A 203 -5.29 -6.00 15.70
C THR A 203 -5.30 -7.43 15.17
N HIS A 204 -4.21 -7.86 14.55
CA HIS A 204 -4.01 -9.28 14.21
C HIS A 204 -3.74 -10.05 15.50
N VAL A 205 -4.72 -10.83 15.96
CA VAL A 205 -4.63 -11.64 17.19
C VAL A 205 -4.34 -13.13 16.91
N ASN A 206 -4.44 -13.54 15.64
CA ASN A 206 -4.19 -14.89 15.13
C ASN A 206 -3.46 -14.79 13.77
N ASP A 207 -3.18 -15.91 13.12
CA ASP A 207 -2.54 -16.01 11.79
C ASP A 207 -3.19 -15.12 10.73
N GLY A 208 -4.50 -14.83 10.79
CA GLY A 208 -5.10 -13.86 9.86
C GLY A 208 -6.42 -13.27 10.31
N LEU A 209 -6.88 -12.25 9.59
CA LEU A 209 -8.12 -11.51 9.90
C LEU A 209 -9.19 -11.66 8.81
N LEU A 210 -10.43 -11.86 9.25
CA LEU A 210 -11.65 -11.81 8.44
C LEU A 210 -12.57 -10.72 8.98
N VAL A 211 -12.75 -9.65 8.21
CA VAL A 211 -13.60 -8.50 8.59
C VAL A 211 -14.91 -8.53 7.82
N ARG A 212 -16.03 -8.49 8.54
CA ARG A 212 -17.37 -8.33 7.95
C ARG A 212 -17.65 -6.85 7.70
N THR A 213 -17.98 -6.50 6.46
CA THR A 213 -18.36 -5.13 6.09
C THR A 213 -19.78 -5.02 5.52
N ASP A 214 -20.45 -6.14 5.24
CA ASP A 214 -21.87 -6.16 4.91
C ASP A 214 -22.67 -7.04 5.89
N PHE A 215 -23.71 -6.43 6.48
CA PHE A 215 -24.54 -7.01 7.52
C PHE A 215 -25.96 -7.31 7.03
N THR A 216 -26.16 -7.37 5.70
CA THR A 216 -27.51 -7.47 5.12
C THR A 216 -28.09 -8.89 5.14
N ASP A 217 -27.25 -9.92 5.23
CA ASP A 217 -27.65 -11.33 5.26
C ASP A 217 -26.88 -12.11 6.34
N GLU A 218 -27.58 -12.49 7.41
CA GLU A 218 -27.01 -13.24 8.53
C GLU A 218 -26.88 -14.73 8.25
N ALA A 219 -27.73 -15.27 7.37
CA ALA A 219 -27.67 -16.67 6.99
C ALA A 219 -26.46 -16.93 6.08
N ALA A 220 -26.20 -16.03 5.12
CA ALA A 220 -25.00 -16.04 4.30
C ALA A 220 -23.73 -15.93 5.16
N TRP A 221 -23.71 -15.00 6.12
CA TRP A 221 -22.60 -14.84 7.06
C TRP A 221 -22.31 -16.13 7.85
N THR A 222 -23.35 -16.76 8.41
CA THR A 222 -23.20 -18.01 9.16
C THR A 222 -22.67 -19.14 8.27
N ALA A 223 -23.15 -19.26 7.04
CA ALA A 223 -22.72 -20.28 6.09
C ALA A 223 -21.27 -20.09 5.63
N LEU A 224 -20.87 -18.83 5.41
CA LEU A 224 -19.50 -18.46 5.10
C LEU A 224 -18.57 -18.88 6.25
N LEU A 225 -18.87 -18.49 7.49
CA LEU A 225 -18.03 -18.82 8.65
C LEU A 225 -17.88 -20.33 8.85
N ASP A 226 -18.97 -21.10 8.70
CA ASP A 226 -18.89 -22.57 8.80
C ASP A 226 -17.96 -23.15 7.73
N THR A 227 -17.97 -22.58 6.51
CA THR A 227 -17.12 -23.01 5.41
C THR A 227 -15.64 -22.62 5.61
N VAL A 228 -15.37 -21.40 6.10
CA VAL A 228 -14.01 -20.94 6.41
C VAL A 228 -13.38 -21.78 7.52
N TYR A 229 -14.13 -22.06 8.59
CA TYR A 229 -13.63 -22.86 9.71
C TYR A 229 -13.55 -24.35 9.36
N ARG A 230 -14.50 -24.86 8.55
CA ARG A 230 -14.61 -26.28 8.23
C ARG A 230 -14.88 -26.48 6.74
N PRO A 231 -13.85 -26.40 5.89
CA PRO A 231 -13.97 -26.46 4.42
C PRO A 231 -14.46 -27.81 3.84
N GLY A 232 -14.78 -28.81 4.67
CA GLY A 232 -15.50 -30.02 4.26
C GLY A 232 -14.62 -31.22 3.87
N SER A 233 -15.12 -32.10 2.99
CA SER A 233 -14.55 -33.44 2.80
C SER A 233 -13.13 -33.43 2.22
N GLY A 234 -12.18 -33.96 2.99
CA GLY A 234 -10.74 -33.84 2.74
C GLY A 234 -10.02 -33.23 3.96
N TYR A 235 -10.76 -32.44 4.75
CA TYR A 235 -10.37 -31.73 5.95
C TYR A 235 -11.10 -32.32 7.17
N GLY A 236 -10.82 -33.59 7.46
CA GLY A 236 -11.53 -34.40 8.46
C GLY A 236 -10.75 -34.61 9.77
N ASN A 237 -9.58 -33.99 9.90
CA ASN A 237 -8.74 -34.06 11.09
C ASN A 237 -8.93 -32.78 11.92
N PRO A 238 -8.90 -32.80 13.27
CA PRO A 238 -8.88 -31.58 14.09
C PRO A 238 -7.81 -30.53 13.74
N ILE A 239 -6.77 -30.89 12.98
CA ILE A 239 -5.76 -29.95 12.44
C ILE A 239 -6.34 -29.10 11.28
N ASP A 240 -7.48 -29.50 10.74
CA ASP A 240 -8.15 -28.84 9.62
C ASP A 240 -9.31 -27.91 10.05
N ASP A 241 -9.45 -27.64 11.36
CA ASP A 241 -10.34 -26.59 11.87
C ASP A 241 -9.56 -25.28 11.93
N PHE A 242 -9.92 -24.33 11.07
CA PHE A 242 -9.24 -23.04 10.99
C PHE A 242 -9.78 -21.98 11.94
N GLY A 243 -10.75 -22.33 12.81
CA GLY A 243 -11.37 -21.41 13.75
C GLY A 243 -10.39 -20.68 14.67
N ASP A 244 -9.33 -21.37 15.10
CA ASP A 244 -8.32 -20.78 15.98
C ASP A 244 -7.29 -19.91 15.23
N TYR A 245 -7.17 -20.07 13.91
CA TYR A 245 -6.21 -19.31 13.07
C TYR A 245 -6.81 -18.06 12.43
N VAL A 246 -8.15 -17.96 12.34
CA VAL A 246 -8.84 -16.84 11.68
C VAL A 246 -9.55 -15.97 12.70
N GLY A 247 -8.95 -14.82 13.00
CA GLY A 247 -9.57 -13.76 13.81
C GLY A 247 -10.73 -13.10 13.06
N VAL A 248 -11.95 -13.21 13.61
CA VAL A 248 -13.15 -12.63 12.97
C VAL A 248 -13.54 -11.31 13.62
N VAL A 249 -13.74 -10.29 12.78
CA VAL A 249 -14.25 -8.97 13.18
C VAL A 249 -15.67 -8.82 12.65
N ASP A 250 -16.65 -9.10 13.52
CA ASP A 250 -18.09 -8.99 13.27
C ASP A 250 -18.67 -7.80 14.07
N ASP A 251 -18.18 -6.60 13.79
CA ASP A 251 -18.63 -5.35 14.44
C ASP A 251 -19.30 -4.42 13.41
N PRO A 252 -20.59 -4.07 13.56
CA PRO A 252 -21.30 -3.15 12.67
C PRO A 252 -20.66 -1.76 12.51
N VAL A 253 -19.68 -1.38 13.33
CA VAL A 253 -18.87 -0.17 13.11
C VAL A 253 -18.14 -0.20 11.75
N PHE A 254 -17.80 -1.40 11.26
CA PHE A 254 -17.14 -1.61 9.96
C PHE A 254 -18.12 -1.75 8.78
N GLU A 255 -19.43 -1.60 9.01
CA GLU A 255 -20.42 -1.63 7.92
C GLU A 255 -20.07 -0.60 6.83
N GLY A 256 -19.91 -1.09 5.61
CA GLY A 256 -19.56 -0.29 4.43
C GLY A 256 -18.10 0.15 4.33
N ALA A 257 -17.21 -0.31 5.21
CA ALA A 257 -15.78 0.02 5.14
C ALA A 257 -15.15 -0.49 3.82
N THR A 258 -14.31 0.34 3.20
CA THR A 258 -13.60 -0.02 1.95
C THR A 258 -12.29 -0.76 2.25
N PRO A 259 -11.70 -1.50 1.28
CA PRO A 259 -10.40 -2.14 1.45
C PRO A 259 -9.31 -1.17 1.93
N GLU A 260 -9.25 0.03 1.35
CA GLU A 260 -8.27 1.07 1.68
C GLU A 260 -8.45 1.57 3.12
N GLN A 261 -9.70 1.71 3.56
CA GLN A 261 -10.00 2.06 4.95
C GLN A 261 -9.54 0.96 5.91
N LEU A 262 -9.74 -0.31 5.58
CA LEU A 262 -9.31 -1.43 6.41
C LEU A 262 -7.78 -1.54 6.46
N MET A 263 -7.09 -1.41 5.31
CA MET A 263 -5.62 -1.35 5.24
C MET A 263 -5.06 -0.29 6.19
N SER A 264 -5.70 0.88 6.23
CA SER A 264 -5.30 2.00 7.09
C SER A 264 -5.43 1.74 8.61
N LEU A 265 -6.09 0.65 9.01
CA LEU A 265 -6.45 0.35 10.41
C LEU A 265 -5.74 -0.87 10.98
N VAL A 266 -5.16 -1.73 10.13
CA VAL A 266 -4.42 -2.92 10.54
C VAL A 266 -3.27 -2.53 11.45
N ARG A 267 -3.01 -3.32 12.48
CA ARG A 267 -1.81 -3.23 13.33
C ARG A 267 -1.32 -4.63 13.68
N ALA A 268 0.01 -4.76 13.71
CA ALA A 268 0.65 -5.86 14.42
C ALA A 268 0.38 -5.70 15.93
N ASP A 269 0.17 -6.82 16.63
CA ASP A 269 0.18 -6.81 18.08
C ASP A 269 1.62 -6.59 18.58
N PRO A 270 1.89 -5.54 19.37
CA PRO A 270 3.23 -5.28 19.89
C PRO A 270 3.74 -6.37 20.84
N GLU A 271 2.89 -7.27 21.35
CA GLU A 271 3.32 -8.40 22.20
C GLU A 271 3.65 -9.68 21.39
N ASP A 272 3.21 -9.78 20.13
CA ASP A 272 3.36 -10.97 19.27
C ASP A 272 4.19 -10.70 17.99
N SER A 273 5.06 -9.67 18.01
CA SER A 273 5.83 -9.22 16.84
C SER A 273 6.80 -10.24 16.23
N ASP A 274 7.00 -11.39 16.87
CA ASP A 274 7.89 -12.48 16.43
C ASP A 274 7.13 -13.71 15.87
N GLU A 275 5.79 -13.71 15.87
CA GLU A 275 4.98 -14.85 15.41
C GLU A 275 4.25 -14.55 14.09
N GLY A 276 4.30 -15.53 13.18
CA GLY A 276 3.86 -15.48 11.80
C GLY A 276 2.42 -15.01 11.62
N VAL A 277 2.25 -13.76 11.20
CA VAL A 277 0.98 -13.18 10.81
C VAL A 277 0.91 -13.17 9.29
N ALA A 278 -0.23 -13.56 8.72
CA ALA A 278 -0.43 -13.51 7.28
C ALA A 278 -0.51 -12.07 6.79
N ASP A 279 0.21 -11.78 5.71
CA ASP A 279 0.26 -10.47 5.07
C ASP A 279 -0.94 -10.19 4.15
N ALA A 280 -2.12 -10.64 4.56
CA ALA A 280 -3.37 -10.44 3.85
C ALA A 280 -4.57 -10.32 4.79
N LEU A 281 -5.51 -9.45 4.41
CA LEU A 281 -6.81 -9.30 5.05
C LEU A 281 -7.91 -9.97 4.21
N LEU A 282 -8.80 -10.70 4.86
CA LEU A 282 -10.03 -11.19 4.23
C LEU A 282 -11.19 -10.25 4.55
N VAL A 283 -12.00 -9.93 3.53
CA VAL A 283 -13.15 -9.03 3.67
C VAL A 283 -14.42 -9.74 3.19
N ALA A 284 -15.39 -9.83 4.07
CA ALA A 284 -16.75 -10.31 3.79
C ALA A 284 -17.63 -9.09 3.44
N ASP A 285 -17.48 -8.62 2.21
CA ASP A 285 -18.20 -7.47 1.68
C ASP A 285 -19.56 -7.85 1.08
N ARG A 286 -20.26 -6.86 0.52
CA ARG A 286 -21.57 -7.07 -0.12
C ARG A 286 -21.52 -8.11 -1.23
N ALA A 287 -20.44 -8.14 -2.02
CA ALA A 287 -20.31 -9.12 -3.08
C ALA A 287 -20.20 -10.53 -2.47
N ALA A 288 -19.39 -10.73 -1.42
CA ALA A 288 -19.31 -12.00 -0.70
C ALA A 288 -20.68 -12.44 -0.12
N MET A 289 -21.46 -11.52 0.44
CA MET A 289 -22.79 -11.86 1.01
C MET A 289 -23.81 -12.22 -0.07
N SER A 290 -23.68 -11.66 -1.28
CA SER A 290 -24.62 -11.88 -2.39
C SER A 290 -24.20 -12.98 -3.37
N ASP A 291 -22.92 -13.37 -3.38
CA ASP A 291 -22.38 -14.45 -4.21
C ASP A 291 -22.83 -15.80 -3.66
N PRO A 292 -23.45 -16.69 -4.46
CA PRO A 292 -23.80 -18.05 -4.03
C PRO A 292 -22.60 -18.89 -3.54
N GLU A 293 -21.38 -18.57 -3.99
CA GLU A 293 -20.14 -19.22 -3.55
C GLU A 293 -19.45 -18.46 -2.40
N HIS A 294 -20.05 -17.36 -1.93
CA HIS A 294 -19.58 -16.53 -0.83
C HIS A 294 -18.11 -16.06 -0.93
N ARG A 295 -17.60 -15.85 -2.14
CA ARG A 295 -16.19 -15.55 -2.35
C ARG A 295 -15.73 -14.29 -1.63
N LEU A 296 -14.75 -14.47 -0.75
CA LEU A 296 -14.13 -13.43 0.07
C LEU A 296 -13.24 -12.54 -0.80
N LEU A 297 -13.19 -11.25 -0.47
CA LEU A 297 -12.18 -10.36 -1.05
C LEU A 297 -10.89 -10.51 -0.24
N VAL A 298 -9.79 -10.82 -0.91
CA VAL A 298 -8.44 -10.83 -0.33
C VAL A 298 -7.79 -9.49 -0.61
N VAL A 299 -7.21 -8.88 0.42
CA VAL A 299 -6.51 -7.60 0.36
C VAL A 299 -5.07 -7.83 0.84
N PRO A 300 -4.10 -7.95 -0.08
CA PRO A 300 -2.69 -8.07 0.29
C PRO A 300 -2.19 -6.82 1.05
N LEU A 301 -1.36 -7.03 2.07
CA LEU A 301 -0.84 -6.00 2.96
C LEU A 301 0.67 -5.78 2.83
N GLU A 302 1.39 -6.68 2.15
CA GLU A 302 2.84 -6.59 1.93
C GLU A 302 3.16 -6.80 0.44
N GLU A 303 3.36 -8.06 0.01
CA GLU A 303 3.55 -8.37 -1.41
C GLU A 303 2.29 -8.07 -2.20
N HIS A 304 2.47 -7.52 -3.41
CA HIS A 304 1.37 -7.24 -4.34
C HIS A 304 0.26 -6.32 -3.78
N VAL A 305 0.59 -5.41 -2.87
CA VAL A 305 -0.33 -4.38 -2.36
C VAL A 305 -1.10 -3.70 -3.50
N GLY A 306 -2.43 -3.69 -3.38
CA GLY A 306 -3.35 -3.17 -4.40
C GLY A 306 -3.89 -4.20 -5.38
N ARG A 307 -3.35 -5.43 -5.40
CA ARG A 307 -3.88 -6.53 -6.21
C ARG A 307 -4.92 -7.34 -5.43
N VAL A 308 -6.09 -6.75 -5.22
CA VAL A 308 -7.21 -7.43 -4.57
C VAL A 308 -7.83 -8.50 -5.49
N PHE A 309 -8.24 -9.63 -4.93
CA PHE A 309 -8.85 -10.73 -5.69
C PHE A 309 -9.90 -11.49 -4.88
N ARG A 310 -10.65 -12.39 -5.55
CA ARG A 310 -11.72 -13.17 -4.92
C ARG A 310 -11.27 -14.59 -4.62
N LEU A 311 -11.41 -15.00 -3.36
CA LEU A 311 -11.04 -16.33 -2.88
C LEU A 311 -12.28 -17.13 -2.49
N VAL A 312 -12.31 -18.40 -2.89
CA VAL A 312 -13.33 -19.34 -2.41
C VAL A 312 -13.15 -19.59 -0.91
N PRO A 313 -14.21 -19.54 -0.08
CA PRO A 313 -14.09 -19.62 1.37
C PRO A 313 -13.34 -20.85 1.89
N GLU A 314 -13.41 -21.97 1.16
CA GLU A 314 -12.76 -23.23 1.53
C GLU A 314 -11.23 -23.13 1.58
N LYS A 315 -10.65 -22.14 0.88
CA LYS A 315 -9.19 -21.92 0.84
C LYS A 315 -8.72 -20.87 1.85
N ALA A 316 -9.63 -20.14 2.50
CA ALA A 316 -9.30 -19.00 3.35
C ALA A 316 -8.34 -19.36 4.49
N GLY A 317 -8.71 -20.35 5.30
CA GLY A 317 -7.88 -20.79 6.42
C GLY A 317 -6.53 -21.35 5.97
N LEU A 318 -6.51 -22.15 4.91
CA LEU A 318 -5.28 -22.70 4.35
C LEU A 318 -4.34 -21.60 3.85
N MET A 319 -4.87 -20.60 3.16
CA MET A 319 -4.08 -19.46 2.67
C MET A 319 -3.44 -18.73 3.85
N LEU A 320 -4.22 -18.31 4.84
CA LEU A 320 -3.72 -17.54 5.97
C LEU A 320 -2.62 -18.28 6.72
N VAL A 321 -2.79 -19.57 7.01
CA VAL A 321 -1.76 -20.38 7.68
C VAL A 321 -0.48 -20.50 6.84
N ASN A 322 -0.59 -20.64 5.51
CA ASN A 322 0.62 -20.74 4.66
C ASN A 322 1.37 -19.42 4.54
N LEU A 323 0.64 -18.29 4.44
CA LEU A 323 1.23 -16.95 4.42
C LEU A 323 1.93 -16.67 5.75
N ALA A 324 1.26 -16.92 6.87
CA ALA A 324 1.79 -16.76 8.22
C ALA A 324 3.15 -17.46 8.43
N ILE A 325 3.37 -18.63 7.82
CA ILE A 325 4.63 -19.38 7.95
C ILE A 325 5.59 -19.22 6.76
N ALA A 326 5.29 -18.29 5.84
CA ALA A 326 6.03 -18.06 4.60
C ALA A 326 6.28 -19.36 3.79
N ASN A 327 5.30 -20.26 3.73
CA ASN A 327 5.39 -21.50 2.95
C ASN A 327 4.87 -21.33 1.52
N GLN A 328 3.98 -20.36 1.30
CA GLN A 328 3.44 -19.97 0.00
C GLN A 328 3.17 -18.47 0.00
N ASP A 329 3.07 -17.90 -1.19
CA ASP A 329 2.87 -16.47 -1.38
C ASP A 329 1.41 -16.17 -1.77
N VAL A 330 1.00 -14.91 -1.67
CA VAL A 330 -0.39 -14.52 -1.97
C VAL A 330 -0.76 -14.79 -3.44
N GLU A 331 0.23 -14.73 -4.34
CA GLU A 331 0.04 -15.05 -5.75
C GLU A 331 -0.41 -16.49 -5.98
N ASP A 332 -0.05 -17.47 -5.15
CA ASP A 332 -0.48 -18.86 -5.32
C ASP A 332 -2.01 -19.02 -5.28
N TYR A 333 -2.69 -18.07 -4.65
CA TYR A 333 -4.13 -18.08 -4.41
C TYR A 333 -4.91 -17.18 -5.38
N MET A 334 -4.23 -16.31 -6.13
CA MET A 334 -4.86 -15.44 -7.11
C MET A 334 -5.53 -16.22 -8.25
N ASP A 335 -6.67 -15.72 -8.72
CA ASP A 335 -7.32 -16.27 -9.91
C ASP A 335 -6.53 -15.95 -11.18
N THR A 336 -6.84 -16.66 -12.27
CA THR A 336 -6.13 -16.52 -13.55
C THR A 336 -6.23 -15.13 -14.15
N GLU A 337 -7.34 -14.41 -13.94
CA GLU A 337 -7.50 -13.05 -14.47
C GLU A 337 -6.60 -12.07 -13.72
N THR A 338 -6.56 -12.18 -12.39
CA THR A 338 -5.65 -11.40 -11.54
C THR A 338 -4.19 -11.68 -11.90
N LYS A 339 -3.81 -12.96 -12.07
CA LYS A 339 -2.46 -13.35 -12.54
C LYS A 339 -2.14 -12.86 -13.95
N ALA A 340 -3.10 -12.89 -14.87
CA ALA A 340 -2.89 -12.37 -16.22
C ALA A 340 -2.60 -10.86 -16.22
N ARG A 341 -3.17 -10.11 -15.26
CA ARG A 341 -2.84 -8.70 -15.02
C ARG A 341 -1.56 -8.50 -14.22
N MET A 342 -0.99 -9.56 -13.66
CA MET A 342 0.42 -9.56 -13.26
C MET A 342 1.25 -9.62 -14.53
N HIS A 343 1.02 -10.59 -15.43
CA HIS A 343 1.77 -10.76 -16.69
C HIS A 343 1.54 -9.67 -17.77
N GLY A 344 1.82 -8.42 -17.42
CA GLY A 344 2.36 -7.37 -18.29
C GLY A 344 3.83 -7.07 -17.95
N TRP A 345 4.51 -8.04 -17.34
CA TRP A 345 5.95 -8.07 -17.06
C TRP A 345 6.69 -8.78 -18.19
#